data_AF-A0A286RBQ7-F1
#
_entry.id   AF-A0A286RBQ7-F1
#
_cell.length_a   1.000
_cell.length_b   1.000
_cell.length_c   1.000
_cell.angle_alpha   90.00
_cell.angle_beta   90.00
_cell.angle_gamma   90.00
#
_symmetry.space_group_name_H-M   'P 1'
#
loop_
_entity.id
_entity.type
_entity.pdbx_description
1 polymer ?
#
loop_
_entity_poly.entity_id
_entity_poly.type
_entity_poly.pdbx_seq_one_letter_code
_entity_poly.pdbx_strand_id
1 'polypeptide(L)'
;MVLVAFAWQGAWPVPDVNEPYYLGKAVHFWNPQWCPRDDFFATGDAHAVFYFTFGWLSLFLPLPVLAWTGRVLTWALLAAGWCFLGRCLGLRGWSLVLGAILFAAFQERMAMAGEWVIGGVEAKGFAYAVVLFGLGMLAAGQWKASLILMGLATAFHVLVGGWSLVALFVAWLMNGRQPHWKMLLPAVLIAGVLALPGVVPSLALTWNVPPEILREAHRIYTFERLAHHLVPGCFRPEDATRFLILTGLFLGASHGWRGTEAWQRIHRFVLGSLVIALCGWMLAWSVTIWPEFAAAVLRYYWFRLSDVAVPLGAALWIGMVASNRIAVPGPSRAALVTLGTVGCVFHLSSYVPVRTQATLPRTEWTDVMWSTWQSGQTALWWSIWQEDPIARREFRQWREVCQWISANTPADARFLTPLTKSTFKWYANRSEVVTWKEIPQDAGSIVAWWAKLKDIYLINDPIRGEWWARNATDLGEARLSDLAQKYQFEYILTQRTPPLNFEPVFCRPDNDYVIYRVGPTKTE
;
A
#
# COMPACT_ATOMS: atom_id res chain seq x y z
N MET A 1 -23.59 -5.49 8.57
CA MET A 1 -22.78 -4.88 9.65
C MET A 1 -21.28 -4.95 9.38
N VAL A 2 -20.65 -6.12 9.19
CA VAL A 2 -19.20 -6.20 8.89
C VAL A 2 -18.78 -5.34 7.69
N LEU A 3 -19.50 -5.48 6.55
CA LEU A 3 -19.28 -4.63 5.37
C LEU A 3 -19.38 -3.14 5.70
N VAL A 4 -20.40 -2.76 6.48
CA VAL A 4 -20.60 -1.36 6.89
C VAL A 4 -19.44 -0.87 7.74
N ALA A 5 -18.91 -1.68 8.66
CA ALA A 5 -17.75 -1.31 9.48
C ALA A 5 -16.49 -1.12 8.63
N PHE A 6 -16.23 -2.02 7.67
CA PHE A 6 -15.09 -1.91 6.77
C PHE A 6 -15.23 -0.70 5.83
N ALA A 7 -16.42 -0.48 5.27
CA ALA A 7 -16.71 0.72 4.47
C ALA A 7 -16.60 2.00 5.31
N TRP A 8 -17.09 1.99 6.55
CA TRP A 8 -16.99 3.14 7.46
C TRP A 8 -15.55 3.57 7.70
N GLN A 9 -14.62 2.62 7.82
CA GLN A 9 -13.18 2.88 7.91
C GLN A 9 -12.57 3.27 6.56
N GLY A 10 -12.91 2.57 5.48
CA GLY A 10 -12.26 2.70 4.17
C GLY A 10 -12.80 3.82 3.26
N ALA A 11 -13.97 4.40 3.54
CA ALA A 11 -14.66 5.37 2.68
C ALA A 11 -14.07 6.78 2.70
N TRP A 12 -12.76 6.88 2.48
CA TRP A 12 -12.06 8.12 2.21
C TRP A 12 -12.38 8.65 0.80
N PRO A 13 -12.28 9.96 0.54
CA PRO A 13 -12.41 10.50 -0.81
C PRO A 13 -11.40 9.85 -1.77
N VAL A 14 -11.81 9.68 -3.03
CA VAL A 14 -10.94 9.17 -4.11
C VAL A 14 -10.09 10.31 -4.69
N PRO A 15 -8.83 10.07 -5.07
CA PRO A 15 -8.10 8.79 -4.96
C PRO A 15 -7.46 8.55 -3.57
N ASP A 16 -7.30 7.28 -3.22
CA ASP A 16 -6.49 6.83 -2.08
C ASP A 16 -5.00 6.77 -2.43
N VAL A 17 -4.15 6.67 -1.40
CA VAL A 17 -2.67 6.84 -1.43
C VAL A 17 -1.97 6.09 -2.57
N ASN A 18 -2.44 4.90 -2.95
CA ASN A 18 -1.84 4.08 -4.00
C ASN A 18 -2.73 3.92 -5.25
N GLU A 19 -3.94 4.48 -5.26
CA GLU A 19 -4.88 4.34 -6.37
C GLU A 19 -4.37 4.95 -7.68
N PRO A 20 -3.71 6.14 -7.70
CA PRO A 20 -3.16 6.68 -8.94
C PRO A 20 -2.13 5.75 -9.58
N TYR A 21 -1.33 5.06 -8.77
CA TYR A 21 -0.37 4.07 -9.22
C TYR A 21 -1.07 2.80 -9.77
N TYR A 22 -1.90 2.15 -8.95
CA TYR A 22 -2.45 0.84 -9.29
C TYR A 22 -3.51 0.93 -10.39
N LEU A 23 -4.43 1.88 -10.27
CA LEU A 23 -5.45 2.09 -11.29
C LEU A 23 -4.84 2.75 -12.52
N GLY A 24 -3.84 3.61 -12.37
CA GLY A 24 -3.13 4.17 -13.52
C GLY A 24 -2.51 3.08 -14.40
N LYS A 25 -1.72 2.17 -13.81
CA LYS A 25 -1.19 1.00 -14.53
C LYS A 25 -2.30 0.11 -15.09
N ALA A 26 -3.40 -0.10 -14.35
CA ALA A 26 -4.52 -0.90 -14.84
C ALA A 26 -5.24 -0.27 -16.05
N VAL A 27 -5.40 1.05 -16.06
CA VAL A 27 -5.97 1.79 -17.21
C VAL A 27 -5.02 1.72 -18.39
N HIS A 28 -3.74 2.01 -18.17
CA HIS A 28 -2.74 1.99 -19.24
C HIS A 28 -2.57 0.59 -19.86
N PHE A 29 -2.69 -0.48 -19.05
CA PHE A 29 -2.67 -1.87 -19.51
C PHE A 29 -3.76 -2.16 -20.57
N TRP A 30 -4.96 -1.58 -20.42
CA TRP A 30 -6.08 -1.75 -21.36
C TRP A 30 -6.21 -0.61 -22.38
N ASN A 31 -5.59 0.53 -22.13
CA ASN A 31 -5.57 1.70 -23.01
C ASN A 31 -4.18 2.37 -22.99
N PRO A 32 -3.21 1.87 -23.77
CA PRO A 32 -1.86 2.45 -23.84
C PRO A 32 -1.81 3.88 -24.38
N GLN A 33 -2.90 4.37 -24.99
CA GLN A 33 -3.01 5.76 -25.46
C GLN A 33 -3.30 6.75 -24.33
N TRP A 34 -3.67 6.28 -23.13
CA TRP A 34 -3.82 7.13 -21.97
C TRP A 34 -2.45 7.42 -21.35
N CYS A 35 -2.05 8.70 -21.36
CA CYS A 35 -0.72 9.15 -20.95
C CYS A 35 0.42 8.39 -21.68
N PRO A 36 0.46 8.44 -23.03
CA PRO A 36 1.26 7.51 -23.85
C PRO A 36 2.78 7.72 -23.74
N ARG A 37 3.23 8.86 -23.23
CA ARG A 37 4.64 9.21 -23.04
C ARG A 37 5.08 9.18 -21.57
N ASP A 38 4.30 8.51 -20.72
CA ASP A 38 4.58 8.41 -19.29
C ASP A 38 5.59 7.29 -19.02
N ASP A 39 6.75 7.66 -18.46
CA ASP A 39 7.83 6.69 -18.27
C ASP A 39 7.42 5.59 -17.29
N PHE A 40 6.67 5.92 -16.24
CA PHE A 40 6.25 4.94 -15.23
C PHE A 40 5.27 3.92 -15.83
N PHE A 41 4.29 4.37 -16.61
CA PHE A 41 3.34 3.45 -17.23
C PHE A 41 3.99 2.52 -18.27
N ALA A 42 5.06 2.95 -18.93
CA ALA A 42 5.86 2.14 -19.85
C ALA A 42 6.73 1.06 -19.17
N THR A 43 6.84 1.04 -17.84
CA THR A 43 7.64 0.06 -17.09
C THR A 43 6.93 -1.30 -16.94
N GLY A 44 7.66 -2.32 -16.46
CA GLY A 44 7.13 -3.68 -16.33
C GLY A 44 5.93 -3.80 -15.36
N ASP A 45 5.03 -4.74 -15.65
CA ASP A 45 3.81 -4.97 -14.87
C ASP A 45 4.01 -6.00 -13.73
N ALA A 46 4.03 -5.53 -12.48
CA ALA A 46 4.14 -6.41 -11.32
C ALA A 46 2.82 -7.08 -10.90
N HIS A 47 1.67 -6.53 -11.30
CA HIS A 47 0.34 -6.97 -10.84
C HIS A 47 -0.59 -7.33 -12.00
N ALA A 48 -0.06 -8.06 -13.00
CA ALA A 48 -0.76 -8.42 -14.23
C ALA A 48 -2.15 -9.03 -14.00
N VAL A 49 -2.31 -9.92 -13.01
CA VAL A 49 -3.62 -10.53 -12.68
C VAL A 49 -4.65 -9.47 -12.26
N PHE A 50 -4.25 -8.50 -11.43
CA PHE A 50 -5.14 -7.40 -11.04
C PHE A 50 -5.46 -6.49 -12.23
N TYR A 51 -4.47 -6.12 -13.04
CA TYR A 51 -4.67 -5.31 -14.23
C TYR A 51 -5.62 -5.98 -15.23
N PHE A 52 -5.44 -7.28 -15.48
CA PHE A 52 -6.29 -8.04 -16.38
C PHE A 52 -7.72 -8.21 -15.82
N THR A 53 -7.87 -8.64 -14.57
CA THR A 53 -9.20 -9.00 -14.03
C THR A 53 -10.07 -7.80 -13.66
N PHE A 54 -9.46 -6.67 -13.28
CA PHE A 54 -10.17 -5.47 -12.83
C PHE A 54 -10.02 -4.29 -13.79
N GLY A 55 -8.85 -4.13 -14.42
CA GLY A 55 -8.52 -2.95 -15.22
C GLY A 55 -9.42 -2.73 -16.43
N TRP A 56 -9.96 -3.77 -17.06
CA TRP A 56 -10.81 -3.65 -18.25
C TRP A 56 -12.06 -2.79 -18.02
N LEU A 57 -12.51 -2.67 -16.76
CA LEU A 57 -13.62 -1.80 -16.38
C LEU A 57 -13.32 -0.32 -16.66
N SER A 58 -12.05 0.09 -16.76
CA SER A 58 -11.66 1.46 -17.12
C SER A 58 -12.06 1.85 -18.54
N LEU A 59 -12.37 0.88 -19.40
CA LEU A 59 -12.89 1.15 -20.75
C LEU A 59 -14.31 1.72 -20.72
N PHE A 60 -15.03 1.53 -19.61
CA PHE A 60 -16.43 1.93 -19.45
C PHE A 60 -16.65 2.91 -18.30
N LEU A 61 -15.74 2.95 -17.33
CA LEU A 61 -15.88 3.74 -16.12
C LEU A 61 -14.80 4.84 -16.03
N PRO A 62 -15.16 6.09 -15.68
CA PRO A 62 -14.17 7.10 -15.35
C PRO A 62 -13.45 6.73 -14.04
N LEU A 63 -12.19 7.18 -13.89
CA LEU A 63 -11.30 6.81 -12.77
C LEU A 63 -11.95 6.88 -11.37
N PRO A 64 -12.71 7.94 -10.99
CA PRO A 64 -13.35 7.98 -9.68
C PRO A 64 -14.39 6.87 -9.46
N VAL A 65 -15.17 6.55 -10.51
CA VAL A 65 -16.18 5.50 -10.44
C VAL A 65 -15.50 4.14 -10.39
N LEU A 66 -14.46 3.93 -11.20
CA LEU A 66 -13.64 2.72 -11.16
C LEU A 66 -13.07 2.45 -9.76
N ALA A 67 -12.51 3.47 -9.09
CA ALA A 67 -12.02 3.34 -7.72
C ALA A 67 -13.11 2.93 -6.73
N TRP A 68 -14.26 3.60 -6.75
CA TRP A 68 -15.38 3.24 -5.87
C TRP A 68 -15.93 1.85 -6.13
N THR A 69 -16.06 1.44 -7.40
CA THR A 69 -16.44 0.07 -7.77
C THR A 69 -15.47 -0.95 -7.19
N GLY A 70 -14.16 -0.69 -7.33
CA GLY A 70 -13.10 -1.53 -6.77
C GLY A 70 -13.16 -1.62 -5.25
N ARG A 71 -13.27 -0.49 -4.57
CA ARG A 71 -13.38 -0.41 -3.10
C ARG A 71 -14.58 -1.19 -2.57
N VAL A 72 -15.78 -0.97 -3.13
CA VAL A 72 -17.01 -1.66 -2.71
C VAL A 72 -16.86 -3.17 -2.91
N LEU A 73 -16.31 -3.60 -4.06
CA LEU A 73 -16.05 -5.00 -4.34
C LEU A 73 -15.05 -5.60 -3.34
N THR A 74 -13.91 -4.95 -3.11
CA THR A 74 -12.89 -5.39 -2.16
C THR A 74 -13.45 -5.48 -0.74
N TRP A 75 -14.18 -4.48 -0.25
CA TRP A 75 -14.77 -4.50 1.09
C TRP A 75 -15.84 -5.58 1.23
N ALA A 76 -16.65 -5.81 0.20
CA ALA A 76 -17.63 -6.89 0.18
C ALA A 76 -16.96 -8.27 0.26
N LEU A 77 -15.89 -8.49 -0.51
CA LEU A 77 -15.11 -9.73 -0.49
C LEU A 77 -14.40 -9.94 0.86
N LEU A 78 -13.77 -8.89 1.42
CA LEU A 78 -13.17 -8.94 2.75
C LEU A 78 -14.20 -9.25 3.84
N ALA A 79 -15.36 -8.61 3.79
CA ALA A 79 -16.44 -8.85 4.74
C ALA A 79 -16.99 -10.28 4.62
N ALA A 80 -17.14 -10.81 3.40
CA ALA A 80 -17.55 -12.18 3.15
C ALA A 80 -16.51 -13.18 3.67
N GLY A 81 -15.23 -12.96 3.38
CA GLY A 81 -14.12 -13.78 3.88
C GLY A 81 -14.03 -13.76 5.41
N TRP A 82 -14.19 -12.59 6.04
CA TRP A 82 -14.25 -12.45 7.50
C TRP A 82 -15.43 -13.22 8.08
N CYS A 83 -16.62 -13.06 7.51
CA CYS A 83 -17.82 -13.78 7.97
C CYS A 83 -17.64 -15.30 7.85
N PHE A 84 -17.01 -15.75 6.76
CA PHE A 84 -16.71 -17.16 6.53
C PHE A 84 -15.73 -17.70 7.58
N LEU A 85 -14.57 -17.07 7.75
CA LEU A 85 -13.57 -17.43 8.75
C LEU A 85 -14.15 -17.42 10.18
N GLY A 86 -14.84 -16.35 10.55
CA GLY A 86 -15.46 -16.21 11.87
C GLY A 86 -16.45 -17.33 12.17
N ARG A 87 -17.29 -17.72 11.20
CA ARG A 87 -18.25 -18.83 11.36
C ARG A 87 -17.54 -20.18 11.52
N CYS A 88 -16.43 -20.42 10.82
CA CYS A 88 -15.61 -21.62 11.02
C CYS A 88 -15.00 -21.68 12.43
N LEU A 89 -14.79 -20.54 13.09
CA LEU A 89 -14.36 -20.45 14.48
C LEU A 89 -15.53 -20.44 15.48
N GLY A 90 -16.77 -20.51 15.00
CA GLY A 90 -17.97 -20.54 15.82
C GLY A 90 -18.47 -19.17 16.29
N LEU A 91 -17.98 -18.08 15.68
CA LEU A 91 -18.47 -16.71 15.92
C LEU A 91 -19.80 -16.48 15.20
N ARG A 92 -20.74 -15.78 15.85
CA ARG A 92 -22.07 -15.46 15.31
C ARG A 92 -22.56 -14.13 15.86
N GLY A 93 -23.47 -13.48 15.13
CA GLY A 93 -24.13 -12.24 15.57
C GLY A 93 -23.13 -11.18 16.02
N TRP A 94 -23.28 -10.71 17.26
CA TRP A 94 -22.49 -9.61 17.81
C TRP A 94 -20.99 -9.94 17.96
N SER A 95 -20.60 -11.17 18.32
CA SER A 95 -19.18 -11.49 18.53
C SER A 95 -18.37 -11.49 17.23
N LEU A 96 -19.04 -11.81 16.12
CA LEU A 96 -18.47 -11.76 14.77
C LEU A 96 -18.27 -10.30 14.31
N VAL A 97 -19.21 -9.42 14.64
CA VAL A 97 -19.14 -7.98 14.34
C VAL A 97 -18.10 -7.30 15.24
N LEU A 98 -18.07 -7.62 16.52
CA LEU A 98 -17.05 -7.16 17.47
C LEU A 98 -15.65 -7.48 16.95
N GLY A 99 -15.40 -8.74 16.59
CA GLY A 99 -14.11 -9.15 16.04
C GLY A 99 -13.75 -8.38 14.76
N ALA A 100 -14.71 -8.12 13.87
CA ALA A 100 -14.45 -7.36 12.64
C ALA A 100 -14.01 -5.93 12.93
N ILE A 101 -14.71 -5.24 13.83
CA ILE A 101 -14.39 -3.85 14.19
C ILE A 101 -13.04 -3.80 14.93
N LEU A 102 -12.77 -4.75 15.82
CA LEU A 102 -11.46 -4.87 16.49
C LEU A 102 -10.33 -5.12 15.51
N PHE A 103 -10.53 -5.98 14.51
CA PHE A 103 -9.53 -6.21 13.48
C PHE A 103 -9.22 -4.92 12.73
N ALA A 104 -10.27 -4.20 12.33
CA ALA A 104 -10.15 -2.93 11.63
C ALA A 104 -9.41 -1.88 12.48
N ALA A 105 -9.72 -1.82 13.78
CA ALA A 105 -9.06 -0.93 14.75
C ALA A 105 -7.60 -1.29 15.01
N PHE A 106 -7.28 -2.56 15.23
CA PHE A 106 -5.91 -3.02 15.46
C PHE A 106 -5.05 -2.89 14.22
N GLN A 107 -5.58 -3.18 13.03
CA GLN A 107 -4.85 -3.01 11.78
C GLN A 107 -4.43 -1.55 11.59
N GLU A 108 -5.33 -0.60 11.83
CA GLU A 108 -5.03 0.82 11.68
C GLU A 108 -4.05 1.36 12.73
N ARG A 109 -4.15 0.88 13.98
CA ARG A 109 -3.46 1.52 15.13
C ARG A 109 -2.23 0.79 15.62
N MET A 110 -2.06 -0.47 15.27
CA MET A 110 -1.07 -1.37 15.86
C MET A 110 -0.15 -2.02 14.83
N ALA A 111 -0.16 -1.59 13.56
CA ALA A 111 0.79 -2.03 12.55
C ALA A 111 2.18 -1.42 12.79
N MET A 112 3.24 -2.19 12.55
CA MET A 112 4.63 -1.75 12.72
C MET A 112 5.24 -1.26 11.40
N ALA A 113 5.08 -2.04 10.34
CA ALA A 113 5.63 -1.78 9.01
C ALA A 113 4.61 -1.10 8.08
N GLY A 114 3.47 -0.66 8.60
CA GLY A 114 2.46 0.12 7.89
C GLY A 114 1.63 -0.66 6.87
N GLU A 115 1.55 -1.98 6.99
CA GLU A 115 0.66 -2.75 6.11
C GLU A 115 -0.82 -2.47 6.42
N TRP A 116 -1.65 -2.41 5.38
CA TRP A 116 -3.08 -2.20 5.52
C TRP A 116 -3.94 -3.14 4.70
N VAL A 117 -5.16 -3.42 5.19
CA VAL A 117 -6.10 -4.36 4.54
C VAL A 117 -7.37 -3.64 4.10
N ILE A 118 -7.85 -2.69 4.89
CA ILE A 118 -9.09 -1.94 4.62
C ILE A 118 -8.71 -0.52 4.19
N GLY A 119 -9.02 -0.16 2.94
CA GLY A 119 -8.69 1.13 2.35
C GLY A 119 -9.13 1.20 0.90
N GLY A 120 -8.33 1.87 0.07
CA GLY A 120 -8.51 1.99 -1.38
C GLY A 120 -8.37 0.68 -2.14
N VAL A 121 -8.49 0.76 -3.47
CA VAL A 121 -8.39 -0.41 -4.35
C VAL A 121 -6.95 -0.60 -4.86
N GLU A 122 -6.41 -1.78 -4.57
CA GLU A 122 -5.15 -2.28 -5.13
C GLU A 122 -5.14 -3.81 -5.06
N ALA A 123 -4.18 -4.43 -5.76
CA ALA A 123 -4.12 -5.89 -5.92
C ALA A 123 -4.15 -6.67 -4.58
N LYS A 124 -3.52 -6.13 -3.53
CA LYS A 124 -3.46 -6.79 -2.22
C LYS A 124 -4.81 -6.90 -1.51
N GLY A 125 -5.76 -5.99 -1.75
CA GLY A 125 -7.09 -6.06 -1.14
C GLY A 125 -7.83 -7.33 -1.55
N PHE A 126 -7.76 -7.67 -2.84
CA PHE A 126 -8.28 -8.94 -3.38
C PHE A 126 -7.53 -10.15 -2.82
N ALA A 127 -6.19 -10.07 -2.75
CA ALA A 127 -5.38 -11.14 -2.17
C ALA A 127 -5.75 -11.42 -0.72
N TYR A 128 -5.90 -10.40 0.13
CA TYR A 128 -6.30 -10.57 1.53
C TYR A 128 -7.70 -11.16 1.67
N ALA A 129 -8.66 -10.81 0.81
CA ALA A 129 -9.97 -11.44 0.82
C ALA A 129 -9.87 -12.96 0.57
N VAL A 130 -9.06 -13.37 -0.41
CA VAL A 130 -8.80 -14.79 -0.68
C VAL A 130 -8.05 -15.45 0.50
N VAL A 131 -7.09 -14.78 1.13
CA VAL A 131 -6.41 -15.26 2.35
C VAL A 131 -7.42 -15.50 3.47
N LEU A 132 -8.40 -14.62 3.70
CA LEU A 132 -9.43 -14.83 4.73
C LEU A 132 -10.28 -16.09 4.46
N PHE A 133 -10.66 -16.34 3.20
CA PHE A 133 -11.32 -17.59 2.83
C PHE A 133 -10.40 -18.81 3.05
N GLY A 134 -9.13 -18.70 2.67
CA GLY A 134 -8.12 -19.74 2.90
C GLY A 134 -7.93 -20.06 4.38
N LEU A 135 -7.87 -19.04 5.23
CA LEU A 135 -7.85 -19.20 6.68
C LEU A 135 -9.14 -19.84 7.20
N GLY A 136 -10.30 -19.53 6.62
CA GLY A 136 -11.55 -20.24 6.95
C GLY A 136 -11.48 -21.75 6.63
N MET A 137 -10.92 -22.12 5.47
CA MET A 137 -10.66 -23.52 5.11
C MET A 137 -9.68 -24.17 6.10
N LEU A 138 -8.61 -23.45 6.47
CA LEU A 138 -7.66 -23.91 7.48
C LEU A 138 -8.34 -24.14 8.84
N ALA A 139 -9.16 -23.19 9.30
CA ALA A 139 -9.94 -23.32 10.53
C ALA A 139 -10.87 -24.54 10.47
N ALA A 140 -11.46 -24.84 9.31
CA ALA A 140 -12.28 -26.04 9.07
C ALA A 140 -11.45 -27.35 8.94
N GLY A 141 -10.12 -27.29 8.96
CA GLY A 141 -9.23 -28.44 8.80
C GLY A 141 -9.03 -28.88 7.34
N GLN A 142 -9.52 -28.10 6.37
CA GLN A 142 -9.42 -28.38 4.95
C GLN A 142 -8.11 -27.84 4.35
N TRP A 143 -6.99 -28.48 4.70
CA TRP A 143 -5.65 -28.05 4.28
C TRP A 143 -5.47 -27.90 2.76
N LYS A 144 -6.06 -28.82 1.97
CA LYS A 144 -5.97 -28.77 0.50
C LYS A 144 -6.62 -27.51 -0.07
N ALA A 145 -7.85 -27.21 0.37
CA ALA A 145 -8.58 -26.02 -0.07
C ALA A 145 -7.88 -24.74 0.40
N SER A 146 -7.35 -24.72 1.63
CA SER A 146 -6.53 -23.62 2.11
C SER A 146 -5.30 -23.39 1.21
N LEU A 147 -4.55 -24.42 0.84
CA LEU A 147 -3.38 -24.30 -0.04
C LEU A 147 -3.75 -23.70 -1.40
N ILE A 148 -4.80 -24.21 -2.03
CA ILE A 148 -5.29 -23.74 -3.34
C ILE A 148 -5.65 -22.26 -3.27
N LEU A 149 -6.38 -21.83 -2.22
CA LEU A 149 -6.74 -20.43 -2.03
C LEU A 149 -5.50 -19.54 -1.78
N MET A 150 -4.51 -20.02 -1.04
CA MET A 150 -3.26 -19.25 -0.86
C MET A 150 -2.46 -19.13 -2.17
N GLY A 151 -2.50 -20.15 -3.04
CA GLY A 151 -1.98 -20.06 -4.41
C GLY A 151 -2.71 -18.99 -5.24
N LEU A 152 -4.04 -18.97 -5.19
CA LEU A 152 -4.85 -17.93 -5.85
C LEU A 152 -4.57 -16.52 -5.29
N ALA A 153 -4.41 -16.37 -3.97
CA ALA A 153 -4.02 -15.10 -3.36
C ALA A 153 -2.64 -14.64 -3.85
N THR A 154 -1.71 -15.58 -4.05
CA THR A 154 -0.36 -15.31 -4.58
C THR A 154 -0.43 -14.80 -6.02
N ALA A 155 -1.39 -15.28 -6.82
CA ALA A 155 -1.62 -14.79 -8.18
C ALA A 155 -1.95 -13.30 -8.22
N PHE A 156 -2.82 -12.82 -7.32
CA PHE A 156 -3.18 -11.41 -7.23
C PHE A 156 -2.03 -10.57 -6.67
N HIS A 157 -1.39 -11.04 -5.59
CA HIS A 157 -0.29 -10.31 -4.97
C HIS A 157 0.73 -11.26 -4.34
N VAL A 158 1.88 -11.40 -5.00
CA VAL A 158 2.91 -12.40 -4.66
C VAL A 158 3.35 -12.33 -3.20
N LEU A 159 3.57 -11.13 -2.65
CA LEU A 159 3.99 -11.01 -1.25
C LEU A 159 2.90 -11.39 -0.24
N VAL A 160 1.63 -11.06 -0.50
CA VAL A 160 0.54 -11.35 0.44
C VAL A 160 0.24 -12.84 0.46
N GLY A 161 0.01 -13.43 -0.72
CA GLY A 161 -0.25 -14.86 -0.82
C GLY A 161 0.98 -15.71 -0.52
N GLY A 162 2.16 -15.31 -1.00
CA GLY A 162 3.43 -16.02 -0.82
C GLY A 162 3.83 -16.10 0.65
N TRP A 163 3.82 -15.00 1.40
CA TRP A 163 4.06 -15.06 2.84
C TRP A 163 2.98 -15.84 3.58
N SER A 164 1.73 -15.78 3.11
CA SER A 164 0.66 -16.60 3.69
C SER A 164 0.89 -18.10 3.45
N LEU A 165 1.44 -18.51 2.29
CA LEU A 165 1.86 -19.89 2.04
C LEU A 165 2.98 -20.32 2.99
N VAL A 166 3.98 -19.46 3.22
CA VAL A 166 5.07 -19.74 4.17
C VAL A 166 4.53 -19.86 5.60
N ALA A 167 3.66 -18.95 6.04
CA ALA A 167 3.03 -19.03 7.36
C ALA A 167 2.14 -20.27 7.50
N LEU A 168 1.43 -20.67 6.44
CA LEU A 168 0.66 -21.92 6.38
C LEU A 168 1.57 -23.15 6.50
N PHE A 169 2.74 -23.14 5.86
CA PHE A 169 3.74 -24.20 5.99
C PHE A 169 4.29 -24.30 7.42
N VAL A 170 4.64 -23.18 8.05
CA VAL A 170 5.03 -23.16 9.46
C VAL A 170 3.89 -23.68 10.35
N ALA A 171 2.65 -23.27 10.09
CA ALA A 171 1.49 -23.76 10.81
C ALA A 171 1.28 -25.28 10.64
N TRP A 172 1.54 -25.80 9.44
CA TRP A 172 1.52 -27.23 9.15
C TRP A 172 2.57 -27.97 9.97
N LEU A 173 3.81 -27.48 10.05
CA LEU A 173 4.88 -28.07 10.89
C LEU A 173 4.49 -28.12 12.37
N MET A 174 3.89 -27.04 12.89
CA MET A 174 3.50 -26.90 14.30
C MET A 174 2.22 -27.66 14.68
N ASN A 175 1.47 -28.22 13.72
CA ASN A 175 0.14 -28.77 13.96
C ASN A 175 0.14 -30.09 14.74
N GLY A 176 1.23 -30.87 14.67
CA GLY A 176 1.41 -32.17 15.35
C GLY A 176 0.52 -33.31 14.82
N ARG A 177 -0.65 -32.99 14.25
CA ARG A 177 -1.60 -33.90 13.59
C ARG A 177 -1.90 -33.46 12.17
N GLN A 178 -0.87 -33.01 11.44
CA GLN A 178 -1.04 -32.55 10.07
C GLN A 178 -1.29 -33.71 9.07
N PRO A 179 -1.99 -33.44 7.96
CA PRO A 179 -2.04 -34.36 6.82
C PRO A 179 -0.63 -34.69 6.31
N HIS A 180 -0.39 -35.95 5.97
CA HIS A 180 0.84 -36.38 5.33
C HIS A 180 1.06 -35.62 4.00
N TRP A 181 2.31 -35.18 3.74
CA TRP A 181 2.64 -34.29 2.62
C TRP A 181 2.22 -34.84 1.25
N LYS A 182 2.32 -36.17 1.03
CA LYS A 182 1.85 -36.83 -0.21
C LYS A 182 0.38 -36.58 -0.50
N MET A 183 -0.47 -36.43 0.52
CA MET A 183 -1.90 -36.13 0.33
C MET A 183 -2.13 -34.68 -0.07
N LEU A 184 -1.19 -33.79 0.27
CA LEU A 184 -1.23 -32.37 -0.06
C LEU A 184 -0.61 -32.08 -1.43
N LEU A 185 0.23 -32.97 -1.97
CA LEU A 185 0.95 -32.78 -3.22
C LEU A 185 0.05 -32.31 -4.40
N PRO A 186 -1.14 -32.90 -4.67
CA PRO A 186 -2.00 -32.40 -5.73
C PRO A 186 -2.46 -30.94 -5.49
N ALA A 187 -2.77 -30.58 -4.23
CA ALA A 187 -3.17 -29.22 -3.88
C ALA A 187 -2.00 -28.24 -3.97
N VAL A 188 -0.77 -28.67 -3.64
CA VAL A 188 0.46 -27.89 -3.82
C VAL A 188 0.70 -27.62 -5.30
N LEU A 189 0.53 -28.62 -6.17
CA LEU A 189 0.68 -28.45 -7.63
C LEU A 189 -0.37 -27.47 -8.18
N ILE A 190 -1.64 -27.62 -7.79
CA ILE A 190 -2.71 -26.69 -8.19
C ILE A 190 -2.42 -25.28 -7.67
N ALA A 191 -2.04 -25.13 -6.40
CA ALA A 191 -1.67 -23.84 -5.82
C ALA A 191 -0.49 -23.19 -6.57
N GLY A 192 0.52 -24.00 -6.95
CA GLY A 192 1.65 -23.57 -7.76
C GLY A 192 1.19 -23.04 -9.12
N VAL A 193 0.38 -23.81 -9.85
CA VAL A 193 -0.17 -23.39 -11.16
C VAL A 193 -0.99 -22.11 -11.03
N LEU A 194 -1.84 -22.00 -10.02
CA LEU A 194 -2.63 -20.79 -9.78
C LEU A 194 -1.77 -19.58 -9.44
N ALA A 195 -0.62 -19.75 -8.78
CA ALA A 195 0.29 -18.67 -8.44
C ALA A 195 1.13 -18.18 -9.63
N LEU A 196 1.34 -19.01 -10.67
CA LEU A 196 2.20 -18.69 -11.82
C LEU A 196 1.88 -17.35 -12.49
N PRO A 197 0.61 -16.98 -12.75
CA PRO A 197 0.28 -15.69 -13.37
C PRO A 197 0.70 -14.46 -12.55
N GLY A 198 0.92 -14.59 -11.24
CA GLY A 198 1.49 -13.53 -10.41
C GLY A 198 3.01 -13.64 -10.26
N VAL A 199 3.51 -14.85 -10.03
CA VAL A 199 4.94 -15.11 -9.75
C VAL A 199 5.80 -14.91 -10.99
N VAL A 200 5.38 -15.42 -12.15
CA VAL A 200 6.19 -15.38 -13.38
C VAL A 200 6.45 -13.94 -13.83
N PRO A 201 5.43 -13.05 -13.97
CA PRO A 201 5.69 -11.64 -14.29
C PRO A 201 6.57 -10.96 -13.25
N SER A 202 6.38 -11.25 -11.95
CA SER A 202 7.20 -10.66 -10.89
C SER A 202 8.67 -11.07 -10.96
N LEU A 203 8.98 -12.32 -11.32
CA LEU A 203 10.36 -12.78 -11.56
C LEU A 203 10.94 -12.19 -12.85
N ALA A 204 10.09 -12.00 -13.87
CA ALA A 204 10.46 -11.44 -15.16
C ALA A 204 11.00 -10.01 -15.07
N LEU A 205 10.57 -9.24 -14.06
CA LEU A 205 11.05 -7.88 -13.76
C LEU A 205 12.57 -7.77 -13.55
N THR A 206 13.27 -8.89 -13.37
CA THR A 206 14.73 -8.96 -13.20
C THR A 206 15.44 -9.83 -14.22
N TRP A 207 14.73 -10.39 -15.20
CA TRP A 207 15.35 -11.24 -16.22
C TRP A 207 16.29 -10.44 -17.13
N ASN A 208 17.44 -11.04 -17.43
CA ASN A 208 18.46 -10.46 -18.31
C ASN A 208 18.96 -9.08 -17.86
N VAL A 209 18.82 -8.73 -16.56
CA VAL A 209 19.35 -7.49 -16.00
C VAL A 209 20.79 -7.71 -15.51
N PRO A 210 21.74 -6.84 -15.88
CA PRO A 210 23.12 -6.95 -15.40
C PRO A 210 23.21 -6.91 -13.86
N PRO A 211 24.12 -7.68 -13.24
CA PRO A 211 24.21 -7.79 -11.77
C PRO A 211 24.42 -6.45 -11.04
N GLU A 212 25.09 -5.50 -11.65
CA GLU A 212 25.32 -4.15 -11.12
C GLU A 212 24.05 -3.32 -11.07
N ILE A 213 23.23 -3.35 -12.13
CA ILE A 213 21.93 -2.68 -12.18
C ILE A 213 20.99 -3.32 -11.16
N LEU A 214 20.98 -4.66 -11.07
CA LEU A 214 20.14 -5.39 -10.13
C LEU A 214 20.47 -5.02 -8.67
N ARG A 215 21.77 -4.94 -8.35
CA ARG A 215 22.26 -4.55 -7.03
C ARG A 215 21.83 -3.13 -6.67
N GLU A 216 22.04 -2.18 -7.58
CA GLU A 216 21.66 -0.79 -7.39
C GLU A 216 20.14 -0.64 -7.22
N ALA A 217 19.34 -1.35 -8.04
CA ALA A 217 17.89 -1.36 -7.91
C ALA A 217 17.44 -1.86 -6.52
N HIS A 218 18.06 -2.92 -6.00
CA HIS A 218 17.77 -3.40 -4.65
C HIS A 218 18.09 -2.36 -3.58
N ARG A 219 19.24 -1.66 -3.70
CA ARG A 219 19.62 -0.59 -2.76
C ARG A 219 18.61 0.56 -2.78
N ILE A 220 18.29 1.07 -3.97
CA ILE A 220 17.32 2.15 -4.17
C ILE A 220 15.96 1.74 -3.57
N TYR A 221 15.46 0.56 -3.93
CA TYR A 221 14.15 0.09 -3.47
C TYR A 221 14.12 -0.04 -1.94
N THR A 222 15.12 -0.70 -1.36
CA THR A 222 15.12 -1.07 0.05
C THR A 222 15.52 0.08 0.98
N PHE A 223 16.57 0.83 0.65
CA PHE A 223 17.14 1.84 1.54
C PHE A 223 16.66 3.25 1.22
N GLU A 224 16.53 3.60 -0.05
CA GLU A 224 16.19 4.98 -0.42
C GLU A 224 14.68 5.20 -0.44
N ARG A 225 13.92 4.30 -1.07
CA ARG A 225 12.49 4.53 -1.31
C ARG A 225 11.56 3.99 -0.24
N LEU A 226 11.86 2.80 0.32
CA LEU A 226 10.91 2.04 1.17
C LEU A 226 11.50 1.58 2.50
N ALA A 227 12.59 2.17 2.97
CA ALA A 227 13.23 1.75 4.23
C ALA A 227 12.27 1.75 5.43
N HIS A 228 11.36 2.73 5.50
CA HIS A 228 10.33 2.83 6.54
C HIS A 228 9.33 1.65 6.56
N HIS A 229 9.30 0.80 5.53
CA HIS A 229 8.50 -0.43 5.48
C HIS A 229 9.34 -1.71 5.56
N LEU A 230 10.65 -1.64 5.30
CA LEU A 230 11.50 -2.80 5.04
C LEU A 230 12.66 -2.97 6.03
N VAL A 231 13.17 -1.87 6.57
CA VAL A 231 14.37 -1.85 7.40
C VAL A 231 13.97 -1.52 8.83
N PRO A 232 14.13 -2.47 9.78
CA PRO A 232 13.67 -2.26 11.15
C PRO A 232 14.24 -1.03 11.86
N GLY A 233 15.49 -0.66 11.56
CA GLY A 233 16.11 0.56 12.08
C GLY A 233 15.45 1.86 11.60
N CYS A 234 14.61 1.80 10.56
CA CYS A 234 13.86 2.93 10.01
C CYS A 234 12.38 2.90 10.41
N PHE A 235 11.94 1.93 11.22
CA PHE A 235 10.57 1.91 11.73
C PHE A 235 10.40 2.97 12.80
N ARG A 236 9.20 3.52 12.87
CA ARG A 236 8.86 4.47 13.92
C ARG A 236 8.81 3.75 15.27
N PRO A 237 9.53 4.23 16.30
CA PRO A 237 9.54 3.58 17.60
C PRO A 237 8.13 3.41 18.19
N GLU A 238 7.22 4.36 17.95
CA GLU A 238 5.85 4.28 18.46
C GLU A 238 5.05 3.14 17.82
N ASP A 239 5.17 2.97 16.50
CA ASP A 239 4.46 1.95 15.72
C ASP A 239 5.00 0.55 16.07
N ALA A 240 6.32 0.40 16.17
CA ALA A 240 6.95 -0.83 16.66
C ALA A 240 6.53 -1.17 18.10
N THR A 241 6.51 -0.18 19.00
CA THR A 241 6.11 -0.39 20.40
C THR A 241 4.66 -0.85 20.51
N ARG A 242 3.73 -0.20 19.79
CA ARG A 242 2.31 -0.58 19.76
C ARG A 242 2.10 -2.00 19.26
N PHE A 243 2.78 -2.35 18.17
CA PHE A 243 2.76 -3.71 17.61
C PHE A 243 3.27 -4.75 18.61
N LEU A 244 4.40 -4.48 19.28
CA LEU A 244 4.99 -5.38 20.28
C LEU A 244 4.08 -5.54 21.50
N ILE A 245 3.43 -4.47 21.97
CA ILE A 245 2.44 -4.53 23.06
C ILE A 245 1.26 -5.42 22.66
N LEU A 246 0.66 -5.20 21.47
CA LEU A 246 -0.44 -6.04 20.99
C LEU A 246 -0.01 -7.51 20.88
N THR A 247 1.18 -7.75 20.35
CA THR A 247 1.75 -9.10 20.21
C THR A 247 1.93 -9.77 21.57
N GLY A 248 2.55 -9.08 22.54
CA GLY A 248 2.77 -9.61 23.88
C GLY A 248 1.47 -9.91 24.62
N LEU A 249 0.50 -9.00 24.57
CA LEU A 249 -0.83 -9.20 25.16
C LEU A 249 -1.55 -10.38 24.50
N PHE A 250 -1.52 -10.47 23.16
CA PHE A 250 -2.13 -11.56 22.42
C PHE A 250 -1.51 -12.92 22.77
N LEU A 251 -0.17 -13.04 22.74
CA LEU A 251 0.53 -14.28 23.03
C LEU A 251 0.35 -14.71 24.50
N GLY A 252 0.41 -13.78 25.44
CA GLY A 252 0.16 -14.07 26.86
C GLY A 252 -1.25 -14.61 27.10
N ALA A 253 -2.25 -13.94 26.51
CA ALA A 253 -3.65 -14.36 26.64
C ALA A 253 -3.94 -15.69 25.92
N SER A 254 -3.41 -15.88 24.71
CA SER A 254 -3.64 -17.10 23.93
C SER A 254 -2.91 -18.33 24.49
N HIS A 255 -1.79 -18.12 25.19
CA HIS A 255 -1.08 -19.19 25.90
C HIS A 255 -1.83 -19.63 27.16
N GLY A 256 -2.32 -18.67 27.96
CA GLY A 256 -3.03 -18.96 29.22
C GLY A 256 -4.39 -19.64 29.03
N TRP A 257 -5.10 -19.34 27.93
CA TRP A 257 -6.44 -19.90 27.67
C TRP A 257 -6.53 -20.55 26.30
N ARG A 258 -6.42 -21.88 26.28
CA ARG A 258 -6.46 -22.68 25.04
C ARG A 258 -7.86 -22.70 24.45
N GLY A 259 -7.95 -22.38 23.17
CA GLY A 259 -9.17 -22.48 22.37
C GLY A 259 -9.34 -23.85 21.68
N THR A 260 -10.33 -23.92 20.80
CA THR A 260 -10.68 -25.09 19.98
C THR A 260 -9.58 -25.50 18.99
N GLU A 261 -9.64 -26.72 18.46
CA GLU A 261 -8.72 -27.17 17.38
C GLU A 261 -8.72 -26.25 16.15
N ALA A 262 -9.89 -25.71 15.80
CA ALA A 262 -10.01 -24.73 14.71
C ALA A 262 -9.19 -23.47 15.00
N TRP A 263 -9.26 -22.96 16.23
CA TRP A 263 -8.44 -21.84 16.67
C TRP A 263 -6.95 -22.18 16.69
N GLN A 264 -6.55 -23.35 17.15
CA GLN A 264 -5.14 -23.72 17.20
C GLN A 264 -4.48 -23.68 15.81
N ARG A 265 -5.20 -24.04 14.74
CA ARG A 265 -4.69 -23.91 13.37
C ARG A 265 -4.47 -22.45 12.97
N ILE A 266 -5.41 -21.55 13.28
CA ILE A 266 -5.26 -20.11 13.03
C ILE A 266 -4.13 -19.51 13.88
N HIS A 267 -4.07 -19.87 15.16
CA HIS A 267 -3.03 -19.41 16.07
C HIS A 267 -1.64 -19.77 15.56
N ARG A 268 -1.44 -21.02 15.10
CA ARG A 268 -0.17 -21.46 14.49
C ARG A 268 0.16 -20.69 13.20
N PHE A 269 -0.83 -20.30 12.40
CA PHE A 269 -0.60 -19.41 11.25
C PHE A 269 -0.09 -18.03 11.70
N VAL A 270 -0.69 -17.46 12.74
CA VAL A 270 -0.22 -16.18 13.33
C VAL A 270 1.21 -16.33 13.86
N LEU A 271 1.53 -17.42 14.57
CA LEU A 271 2.89 -17.71 15.00
C LEU A 271 3.85 -17.85 13.81
N GLY A 272 3.41 -18.48 12.72
CA GLY A 272 4.18 -18.53 11.46
C GLY A 272 4.52 -17.15 10.91
N SER A 273 3.58 -16.20 10.95
CA SER A 273 3.85 -14.81 10.55
C SER A 273 4.87 -14.11 11.45
N LEU A 274 4.87 -14.41 12.75
CA LEU A 274 5.84 -13.87 13.70
C LEU A 274 7.23 -14.48 13.51
N VAL A 275 7.32 -15.77 13.15
CA VAL A 275 8.59 -16.41 12.78
C VAL A 275 9.19 -15.73 11.56
N ILE A 276 8.38 -15.43 10.53
CA ILE A 276 8.84 -14.68 9.35
C ILE A 276 9.35 -13.28 9.77
N ALA A 277 8.58 -12.56 10.59
CA ALA A 277 8.98 -11.23 11.06
C ALA A 277 10.28 -11.27 11.88
N LEU A 278 10.47 -12.31 12.72
CA LEU A 278 11.70 -12.52 13.48
C LEU A 278 12.90 -12.76 12.55
N CYS A 279 12.74 -13.53 11.48
CA CYS A 279 13.77 -13.68 10.45
C CYS A 279 14.12 -12.33 9.81
N GLY A 280 13.13 -11.48 9.54
CA GLY A 280 13.36 -10.10 9.07
C GLY A 280 14.20 -9.28 10.05
N TRP A 281 13.91 -9.36 11.35
CA TRP A 281 14.71 -8.70 12.39
C TRP A 281 16.15 -9.23 12.45
N MET A 282 16.35 -10.54 12.31
CA MET A 282 17.69 -11.13 12.25
C MET A 282 18.46 -10.66 11.00
N LEU A 283 17.78 -10.59 9.85
CA LEU A 283 18.36 -10.08 8.61
C LEU A 283 18.77 -8.60 8.72
N ALA A 284 18.08 -7.80 9.54
CA ALA A 284 18.43 -6.40 9.75
C ALA A 284 19.86 -6.19 10.30
N TRP A 285 20.43 -7.19 10.97
CA TRP A 285 21.81 -7.13 11.48
C TRP A 285 22.83 -7.12 10.33
N SER A 286 22.45 -7.63 9.16
CA SER A 286 23.29 -7.60 7.95
C SER A 286 23.31 -6.24 7.26
N VAL A 287 22.46 -5.27 7.64
CA VAL A 287 22.40 -3.95 6.97
C VAL A 287 23.73 -3.21 7.09
N THR A 288 24.40 -3.29 8.24
CA THR A 288 25.67 -2.61 8.49
C THR A 288 26.87 -3.40 7.97
N ILE A 289 26.80 -4.73 7.97
CA ILE A 289 27.94 -5.61 7.64
C ILE A 289 27.94 -5.99 6.14
N TRP A 290 26.78 -6.33 5.58
CA TRP A 290 26.58 -6.77 4.20
C TRP A 290 25.37 -6.04 3.56
N PRO A 291 25.46 -4.71 3.33
CA PRO A 291 24.33 -3.90 2.87
C PRO A 291 23.72 -4.38 1.55
N GLU A 292 24.53 -4.92 0.63
CA GLU A 292 24.03 -5.45 -0.65
C GLU A 292 23.16 -6.68 -0.49
N PHE A 293 23.57 -7.59 0.39
CA PHE A 293 22.79 -8.76 0.74
C PHE A 293 21.50 -8.34 1.45
N ALA A 294 21.61 -7.43 2.42
CA ALA A 294 20.46 -6.91 3.14
C ALA A 294 19.44 -6.26 2.20
N ALA A 295 19.89 -5.43 1.24
CA ALA A 295 19.05 -4.81 0.23
C ALA A 295 18.31 -5.85 -0.63
N ALA A 296 19.02 -6.90 -1.06
CA ALA A 296 18.47 -7.94 -1.92
C ALA A 296 17.41 -8.79 -1.23
N VAL A 297 17.48 -8.96 0.09
CA VAL A 297 16.60 -9.84 0.85
C VAL A 297 15.49 -9.08 1.59
N LEU A 298 15.78 -7.93 2.19
CA LEU A 298 14.78 -7.16 2.95
C LEU A 298 13.67 -6.59 2.06
N ARG A 299 13.93 -6.39 0.75
CA ARG A 299 12.93 -5.94 -0.24
C ARG A 299 11.66 -6.79 -0.30
N TYR A 300 11.69 -8.01 0.24
CA TYR A 300 10.55 -8.92 0.26
C TYR A 300 9.58 -8.70 1.43
N TYR A 301 9.63 -7.57 2.16
CA TYR A 301 8.60 -7.19 3.15
C TYR A 301 8.34 -8.23 4.26
N TRP A 302 9.39 -8.62 4.99
CA TRP A 302 9.35 -9.64 6.04
C TRP A 302 8.35 -9.37 7.20
N PHE A 303 7.91 -8.12 7.37
CA PHE A 303 7.03 -7.69 8.46
C PHE A 303 5.57 -7.49 8.03
N ARG A 304 5.31 -7.51 6.72
CA ARG A 304 4.02 -7.17 6.13
C ARG A 304 2.92 -8.15 6.54
N LEU A 305 3.21 -9.44 6.63
CA LEU A 305 2.20 -10.41 7.04
C LEU A 305 1.88 -10.31 8.54
N SER A 306 2.87 -10.08 9.40
CA SER A 306 2.64 -10.00 10.85
C SER A 306 1.82 -8.77 11.24
N ASP A 307 1.99 -7.65 10.53
CA ASP A 307 1.15 -6.44 10.64
C ASP A 307 -0.34 -6.73 10.42
N VAL A 308 -0.68 -7.82 9.72
CA VAL A 308 -2.07 -8.23 9.48
C VAL A 308 -2.47 -9.39 10.38
N ALA A 309 -1.64 -10.43 10.45
CA ALA A 309 -1.97 -11.67 11.14
C ALA A 309 -2.07 -11.50 12.66
N VAL A 310 -1.27 -10.62 13.28
CA VAL A 310 -1.37 -10.35 14.72
C VAL A 310 -2.66 -9.61 15.06
N PRO A 311 -3.01 -8.47 14.43
CA PRO A 311 -4.34 -7.85 14.57
C PRO A 311 -5.50 -8.81 14.33
N LEU A 312 -5.41 -9.63 13.28
CA LEU A 312 -6.42 -10.65 12.95
C LEU A 312 -6.57 -11.66 14.10
N GLY A 313 -5.47 -12.23 14.56
CA GLY A 313 -5.43 -13.21 15.65
C GLY A 313 -6.01 -12.65 16.94
N ALA A 314 -5.56 -11.46 17.35
CA ALA A 314 -6.03 -10.79 18.57
C ALA A 314 -7.54 -10.50 18.51
N ALA A 315 -8.03 -9.98 17.38
CA ALA A 315 -9.44 -9.65 17.19
C ALA A 315 -10.34 -10.89 17.17
N LEU A 316 -9.92 -11.96 16.48
CA LEU A 316 -10.63 -13.24 16.46
C LEU A 316 -10.66 -13.88 17.86
N TRP A 317 -9.54 -13.83 18.60
CA TRP A 317 -9.45 -14.36 19.96
C TRP A 317 -10.43 -13.64 20.89
N ILE A 318 -10.51 -12.31 20.86
CA ILE A 318 -11.49 -11.55 21.66
C ILE A 318 -12.93 -11.91 21.25
N GLY A 319 -13.21 -12.03 19.94
CA GLY A 319 -14.51 -12.51 19.45
C GLY A 319 -14.87 -13.92 19.96
N MET A 320 -13.88 -14.80 20.08
CA MET A 320 -14.05 -16.14 20.61
C MET A 320 -14.31 -16.14 22.13
N VAL A 321 -13.63 -15.27 22.89
CA VAL A 321 -13.92 -15.04 24.31
C VAL A 321 -15.35 -14.54 24.50
N ALA A 322 -15.77 -13.56 23.68
CA ALA A 322 -17.13 -13.02 23.63
C ALA A 322 -18.21 -14.09 23.33
N SER A 323 -17.87 -15.11 22.54
CA SER A 323 -18.80 -16.19 22.15
C SER A 323 -18.65 -17.46 22.99
N ASN A 324 -17.95 -17.40 24.12
CA ASN A 324 -17.70 -18.53 25.02
C ASN A 324 -17.00 -19.73 24.33
N ARG A 325 -16.26 -19.47 23.24
CA ARG A 325 -15.46 -20.50 22.54
C ARG A 325 -14.10 -20.73 23.17
N ILE A 326 -13.70 -19.84 24.09
CA ILE A 326 -12.49 -19.94 24.91
C ILE A 326 -12.91 -19.88 26.37
N ALA A 327 -12.41 -20.84 27.16
CA ALA A 327 -12.65 -20.92 28.58
C ALA A 327 -11.77 -19.89 29.30
N VAL A 328 -12.40 -18.79 29.74
CA VAL A 328 -11.76 -17.69 30.47
C VAL A 328 -12.58 -17.46 31.75
N PRO A 329 -11.96 -17.18 32.92
CA PRO A 329 -12.67 -16.83 34.14
C PRO A 329 -13.68 -15.70 33.92
N GLY A 330 -14.83 -15.76 34.59
CA GLY A 330 -15.95 -14.81 34.42
C GLY A 330 -15.53 -13.33 34.50
N PRO A 331 -14.81 -12.89 35.55
CA PRO A 331 -14.35 -11.51 35.67
C PRO A 331 -13.42 -11.08 34.54
N SER A 332 -12.45 -11.93 34.18
CA SER A 332 -11.51 -11.66 33.08
C SER A 332 -12.21 -11.59 31.73
N ARG A 333 -13.20 -12.48 31.48
CA ARG A 333 -14.05 -12.43 30.28
C ARG A 333 -14.81 -11.12 30.20
N ALA A 334 -15.48 -10.72 31.29
CA ALA A 334 -16.24 -9.47 31.33
C ALA A 334 -15.35 -8.26 31.04
N ALA A 335 -14.15 -8.20 31.66
CA ALA A 335 -13.18 -7.15 31.41
C ALA A 335 -12.71 -7.12 29.94
N LEU A 336 -12.32 -8.26 29.37
CA LEU A 336 -11.84 -8.34 27.98
C LEU A 336 -12.91 -7.94 26.96
N VAL A 337 -14.15 -8.41 27.14
CA VAL A 337 -15.28 -8.07 26.26
C VAL A 337 -15.64 -6.60 26.40
N THR A 338 -15.62 -6.05 27.62
CA THR A 338 -15.88 -4.63 27.87
C THR A 338 -14.82 -3.76 27.21
N LEU A 339 -13.54 -4.04 27.44
CA LEU A 339 -12.42 -3.32 26.82
C LEU A 339 -12.47 -3.40 25.28
N GLY A 340 -12.77 -4.58 24.73
CA GLY A 340 -12.95 -4.75 23.29
C GLY A 340 -14.12 -3.93 22.73
N THR A 341 -15.24 -3.88 23.46
CA THR A 341 -16.42 -3.10 23.07
C THR A 341 -16.14 -1.60 23.14
N VAL A 342 -15.50 -1.13 24.21
CA VAL A 342 -15.05 0.26 24.36
C VAL A 342 -14.09 0.63 23.24
N GLY A 343 -13.13 -0.25 22.91
CA GLY A 343 -12.22 -0.06 21.79
C GLY A 343 -12.95 0.07 20.44
N CYS A 344 -14.00 -0.73 20.22
CA CYS A 344 -14.85 -0.61 19.03
C CYS A 344 -15.60 0.72 18.97
N VAL A 345 -16.21 1.14 20.09
CA VAL A 345 -16.92 2.43 20.17
C VAL A 345 -15.95 3.57 19.92
N PHE A 346 -14.79 3.57 20.59
CA PHE A 346 -13.74 4.56 20.38
C PHE A 346 -13.32 4.62 18.91
N HIS A 347 -13.02 3.47 18.29
CA HIS A 347 -12.63 3.40 16.90
C HIS A 347 -13.70 3.93 15.93
N LEU A 348 -14.95 3.48 16.07
CA LEU A 348 -16.02 3.95 15.19
C LEU A 348 -16.32 5.44 15.40
N SER A 349 -16.25 5.91 16.64
CA SER A 349 -16.45 7.31 17.00
C SER A 349 -15.36 8.23 16.44
N SER A 350 -14.11 7.77 16.34
CA SER A 350 -13.02 8.60 15.78
C SER A 350 -13.23 8.91 14.29
N TYR A 351 -14.06 8.14 13.60
CA TYR A 351 -14.44 8.37 12.21
C TYR A 351 -15.66 9.28 12.04
N VAL A 352 -16.43 9.56 13.11
CA VAL A 352 -17.60 10.44 13.00
C VAL A 352 -17.22 11.83 12.47
N PRO A 353 -16.20 12.54 13.01
CA PRO A 353 -15.80 13.83 12.46
C PRO A 353 -15.40 13.75 10.99
N VAL A 354 -14.61 12.72 10.65
CA VAL A 354 -14.10 12.44 9.29
C VAL A 354 -15.25 12.23 8.29
N ARG A 355 -16.35 11.61 8.71
CA ARG A 355 -17.51 11.32 7.83
C ARG A 355 -18.51 12.46 7.77
N THR A 356 -18.56 13.32 8.79
CA THR A 356 -19.42 14.51 8.80
C THR A 356 -18.83 15.72 8.07
N GLN A 357 -17.52 15.71 7.83
CA GLN A 357 -16.81 16.79 7.14
C GLN A 357 -16.39 16.35 5.74
N ALA A 358 -16.45 17.25 4.77
CA ALA A 358 -15.91 16.99 3.44
C ALA A 358 -14.38 16.94 3.54
N THR A 359 -13.80 15.74 3.53
CA THR A 359 -12.36 15.54 3.66
C THR A 359 -11.63 15.60 2.32
N LEU A 360 -10.31 15.77 2.34
CA LEU A 360 -9.42 15.69 1.20
C LEU A 360 -9.08 14.22 0.87
N PRO A 361 -8.85 13.88 -0.41
CA PRO A 361 -8.33 12.57 -0.78
C PRO A 361 -7.00 12.28 -0.07
N ARG A 362 -6.80 11.05 0.40
CA ARG A 362 -5.62 10.70 1.22
C ARG A 362 -4.29 10.87 0.48
N THR A 363 -4.30 10.76 -0.85
CA THR A 363 -3.10 11.01 -1.67
C THR A 363 -2.62 12.46 -1.60
N GLU A 364 -3.50 13.42 -1.38
CA GLU A 364 -3.12 14.84 -1.40
C GLU A 364 -2.28 15.24 -0.18
N TRP A 365 -2.26 14.38 0.85
CA TRP A 365 -1.46 14.57 2.05
C TRP A 365 -0.01 14.15 1.89
N THR A 366 0.40 13.57 0.76
CA THR A 366 1.79 13.14 0.55
C THR A 366 2.78 14.29 0.67
N ASP A 367 2.39 15.52 0.30
CA ASP A 367 3.25 16.71 0.43
C ASP A 367 3.46 17.14 1.88
N VAL A 368 2.38 17.15 2.67
CA VAL A 368 2.44 17.44 4.11
C VAL A 368 3.23 16.34 4.81
N MET A 369 2.93 15.06 4.54
CA MET A 369 3.65 13.91 5.08
C MET A 369 5.15 13.95 4.73
N TRP A 370 5.51 14.35 3.52
CA TRP A 370 6.90 14.52 3.10
C TRP A 370 7.61 15.59 3.95
N SER A 371 6.98 16.75 4.14
CA SER A 371 7.54 17.81 4.98
C SER A 371 7.70 17.40 6.45
N THR A 372 6.75 16.63 6.99
CA THR A 372 6.80 16.07 8.35
C THR A 372 7.85 14.96 8.49
N TRP A 373 8.04 14.16 7.44
CA TRP A 373 9.04 13.10 7.38
C TRP A 373 10.46 13.68 7.35
N GLN A 374 10.71 14.72 6.54
CA GLN A 374 11.99 15.40 6.51
C GLN A 374 12.33 16.13 7.82
N SER A 375 11.32 16.69 8.51
CA SER A 375 11.54 17.46 9.74
C SER A 375 11.67 16.60 11.01
N GLY A 376 11.45 15.28 10.91
CA GLY A 376 11.49 14.36 12.06
C GLY A 376 10.37 14.58 13.08
N GLN A 377 9.38 15.44 12.80
CA GLN A 377 8.30 15.79 13.73
C GLN A 377 7.14 14.79 13.65
N THR A 378 7.33 13.58 14.16
CA THR A 378 6.37 12.46 14.02
C THR A 378 5.35 12.33 15.17
N ALA A 379 5.29 13.27 16.11
CA ALA A 379 4.53 13.11 17.35
C ALA A 379 2.99 13.12 17.17
N LEU A 380 2.44 13.59 16.04
CA LEU A 380 1.00 13.69 15.83
C LEU A 380 0.56 13.26 14.42
N TRP A 381 0.70 11.97 14.08
CA TRP A 381 0.21 11.47 12.78
C TRP A 381 -1.31 11.60 12.64
N TRP A 382 -2.04 11.72 13.75
CA TRP A 382 -3.46 12.06 13.74
C TRP A 382 -3.71 13.56 13.47
N SER A 383 -2.78 14.46 13.82
CA SER A 383 -2.91 15.89 13.46
C SER A 383 -2.53 16.17 12.00
N ILE A 384 -1.81 15.28 11.32
CA ILE A 384 -1.60 15.37 9.87
C ILE A 384 -2.95 15.31 9.13
N TRP A 385 -3.95 14.62 9.69
CA TRP A 385 -5.31 14.57 9.14
C TRP A 385 -6.20 15.72 9.63
N GLN A 386 -5.67 16.67 10.41
CA GLN A 386 -6.38 17.91 10.69
C GLN A 386 -6.25 18.80 9.47
N GLU A 387 -7.32 18.90 8.71
CA GLU A 387 -7.43 19.76 7.55
C GLU A 387 -7.27 21.22 7.91
N ASP A 388 -6.09 21.76 7.61
CA ASP A 388 -5.86 23.19 7.59
C ASP A 388 -6.50 23.79 6.31
N PRO A 389 -7.18 24.94 6.42
CA PRO A 389 -7.53 25.80 5.28
C PRO A 389 -6.50 25.89 4.15
N ILE A 390 -5.19 25.86 4.46
CA ILE A 390 -4.11 25.88 3.47
C ILE A 390 -4.15 24.63 2.58
N ALA A 391 -4.19 23.43 3.16
CA ALA A 391 -4.22 22.18 2.39
C ALA A 391 -5.47 22.09 1.49
N ARG A 392 -6.62 22.58 1.97
CA ARG A 392 -7.84 22.67 1.16
C ARG A 392 -7.71 23.63 -0.01
N ARG A 393 -7.04 24.77 0.18
CA ARG A 393 -6.77 25.73 -0.89
C ARG A 393 -5.84 25.13 -1.94
N GLU A 394 -4.72 24.55 -1.52
CA GLU A 394 -3.76 23.88 -2.40
C GLU A 394 -4.43 22.77 -3.22
N PHE A 395 -5.26 21.93 -2.59
CA PHE A 395 -6.00 20.89 -3.29
C PHE A 395 -6.94 21.44 -4.37
N ARG A 396 -7.70 22.50 -4.05
CA ARG A 396 -8.60 23.14 -5.03
C ARG A 396 -7.83 23.73 -6.20
N GLN A 397 -6.76 24.45 -5.92
CA GLN A 397 -5.89 25.05 -6.93
C GLN A 397 -5.22 23.99 -7.81
N TRP A 398 -4.76 22.88 -7.22
CA TRP A 398 -4.18 21.72 -7.91
C TRP A 398 -5.19 21.06 -8.85
N ARG A 399 -6.42 20.85 -8.37
CA ARG A 399 -7.54 20.32 -9.17
C ARG A 399 -7.87 21.22 -10.35
N GLU A 400 -7.94 22.53 -10.11
CA GLU A 400 -8.25 23.53 -11.13
C GLU A 400 -7.19 23.55 -12.24
N VAL A 401 -5.90 23.62 -11.88
CA VAL A 401 -4.82 23.64 -12.88
C VAL A 401 -4.76 22.33 -13.67
N CYS A 402 -4.98 21.18 -13.03
CA CYS A 402 -5.04 19.89 -13.75
C CYS A 402 -6.24 19.81 -14.71
N GLN A 403 -7.40 20.33 -14.31
CA GLN A 403 -8.57 20.40 -15.20
C GLN A 403 -8.31 21.30 -16.40
N TRP A 404 -7.66 22.45 -16.18
CA TRP A 404 -7.24 23.33 -17.26
C TRP A 404 -6.29 22.60 -18.22
N ILE A 405 -5.29 21.88 -17.70
CA ILE A 405 -4.35 21.09 -18.53
C ILE A 405 -5.10 20.08 -19.39
N SER A 406 -6.03 19.34 -18.79
CA SER A 406 -6.81 18.31 -19.50
C SER A 406 -7.62 18.88 -20.66
N ALA A 407 -8.11 20.12 -20.52
CA ALA A 407 -8.94 20.79 -21.54
C ALA A 407 -8.14 21.59 -22.59
N ASN A 408 -6.93 22.07 -22.26
CA ASN A 408 -6.22 23.08 -23.07
C ASN A 408 -4.88 22.61 -23.64
N THR A 409 -4.47 21.35 -23.43
CA THR A 409 -3.22 20.81 -23.97
C THR A 409 -3.44 19.56 -24.81
N PRO A 410 -2.55 19.22 -25.76
CA PRO A 410 -2.63 17.97 -26.52
C PRO A 410 -2.66 16.74 -25.61
N ALA A 411 -3.40 15.69 -25.98
CA ALA A 411 -3.55 14.47 -25.17
C ALA A 411 -2.22 13.72 -24.90
N ASP A 412 -1.26 13.88 -25.80
CA ASP A 412 0.10 13.33 -25.75
C ASP A 412 1.13 14.34 -25.19
N ALA A 413 0.69 15.49 -24.66
CA ALA A 413 1.59 16.45 -24.03
C ALA A 413 2.26 15.85 -22.78
N ARG A 414 3.53 16.21 -22.59
CA ARG A 414 4.35 15.75 -21.48
C ARG A 414 4.76 16.93 -20.59
N PHE A 415 4.66 16.71 -19.28
CA PHE A 415 4.88 17.74 -18.26
C PHE A 415 6.04 17.40 -17.33
N LEU A 416 6.82 18.42 -16.98
CA LEU A 416 7.56 18.45 -15.72
C LEU A 416 6.59 18.93 -14.62
N THR A 417 6.45 18.15 -13.56
CA THR A 417 5.48 18.35 -12.46
C THR A 417 6.17 18.43 -11.11
N PRO A 418 5.59 19.05 -10.07
CA PRO A 418 6.26 19.11 -8.76
C PRO A 418 6.56 17.71 -8.19
N LEU A 419 7.74 17.54 -7.58
CA LEU A 419 8.32 16.24 -7.21
C LEU A 419 7.38 15.30 -6.44
N THR A 420 6.57 15.86 -5.54
CA THR A 420 5.77 15.11 -4.57
C THR A 420 4.29 14.99 -4.96
N LYS A 421 3.87 15.62 -6.05
CA LYS A 421 2.50 15.50 -6.56
C LYS A 421 2.32 14.15 -7.27
N SER A 422 1.33 13.38 -6.81
CA SER A 422 1.09 12.00 -7.26
C SER A 422 -0.29 11.76 -7.86
N THR A 423 -1.09 12.82 -8.05
CA THR A 423 -2.43 12.78 -8.67
C THR A 423 -2.50 13.52 -10.01
N PHE A 424 -1.36 13.95 -10.56
CA PHE A 424 -1.31 14.68 -11.83
C PHE A 424 -2.03 13.93 -12.94
N LYS A 425 -1.61 12.70 -13.23
CA LYS A 425 -2.18 11.88 -14.31
C LYS A 425 -3.66 11.59 -14.10
N TRP A 426 -4.06 11.40 -12.85
CA TRP A 426 -5.44 11.14 -12.45
C TRP A 426 -6.37 12.32 -12.82
N TYR A 427 -5.93 13.56 -12.64
CA TYR A 427 -6.75 14.75 -12.89
C TYR A 427 -6.53 15.37 -14.27
N ALA A 428 -5.29 15.39 -14.74
CA ALA A 428 -4.89 16.06 -15.98
C ALA A 428 -5.01 15.16 -17.21
N ASN A 429 -4.94 13.83 -17.05
CA ASN A 429 -4.89 12.86 -18.15
C ASN A 429 -3.74 13.18 -19.15
N ARG A 430 -2.57 13.56 -18.63
CA ARG A 430 -1.35 13.84 -19.42
C ARG A 430 -0.17 13.07 -18.85
N SER A 431 0.84 12.83 -19.67
CA SER A 431 2.08 12.19 -19.23
C SER A 431 2.92 13.13 -18.38
N GLU A 432 3.59 12.61 -17.36
CA GLU A 432 4.61 13.34 -16.63
C GLU A 432 5.99 12.70 -16.79
N VAL A 433 7.04 13.47 -16.52
CA VAL A 433 8.42 12.99 -16.65
C VAL A 433 8.76 11.99 -15.55
N VAL A 434 8.51 12.36 -14.28
CA VAL A 434 8.80 11.53 -13.11
C VAL A 434 8.14 12.13 -11.86
N THR A 435 7.77 11.27 -10.90
CA THR A 435 7.34 11.67 -9.56
C THR A 435 7.97 10.77 -8.50
N TRP A 436 8.12 11.28 -7.27
CA TRP A 436 8.70 10.53 -6.15
C TRP A 436 7.85 9.31 -5.75
N LYS A 437 6.52 9.41 -5.88
CA LYS A 437 5.61 8.37 -5.40
C LYS A 437 5.69 7.09 -6.23
N GLU A 438 5.86 7.22 -7.55
CA GLU A 438 5.71 6.15 -8.55
C GLU A 438 7.05 5.49 -8.89
N ILE A 439 7.52 4.65 -7.96
CA ILE A 439 8.68 3.79 -8.22
C ILE A 439 8.29 2.63 -9.14
N PRO A 440 9.02 2.39 -10.26
CA PRO A 440 8.87 1.19 -11.08
C PRO A 440 9.14 -0.11 -10.31
N GLN A 441 8.81 -1.26 -10.91
CA GLN A 441 9.02 -2.56 -10.26
C GLN A 441 10.13 -3.40 -10.92
N ASP A 442 10.48 -3.12 -12.18
CA ASP A 442 11.63 -3.75 -12.84
C ASP A 442 12.94 -3.04 -12.49
N ALA A 443 14.02 -3.83 -12.38
CA ALA A 443 15.27 -3.33 -11.83
C ALA A 443 15.90 -2.22 -12.69
N GLY A 444 15.87 -2.36 -14.02
CA GLY A 444 16.38 -1.34 -14.94
C GLY A 444 15.65 -0.02 -14.80
N SER A 445 14.31 -0.07 -14.77
CA SER A 445 13.49 1.14 -14.63
C SER A 445 13.59 1.76 -13.25
N ILE A 446 13.80 1.00 -12.17
CA ILE A 446 14.07 1.56 -10.84
C ILE A 446 15.34 2.43 -10.86
N VAL A 447 16.44 1.93 -11.44
CA VAL A 447 17.70 2.68 -11.53
C VAL A 447 17.52 3.90 -12.43
N ALA A 448 16.84 3.76 -13.57
CA ALA A 448 16.57 4.87 -14.48
C ALA A 448 15.67 5.95 -13.84
N TRP A 449 14.65 5.54 -13.10
CA TRP A 449 13.76 6.42 -12.33
C TRP A 449 14.53 7.20 -11.27
N TRP A 450 15.39 6.54 -10.50
CA TRP A 450 16.20 7.19 -9.48
C TRP A 450 17.23 8.16 -10.05
N ALA A 451 17.92 7.75 -11.12
CA ALA A 451 18.85 8.61 -11.83
C ALA A 451 18.17 9.85 -12.39
N LYS A 452 16.95 9.70 -12.93
CA LYS A 452 16.13 10.81 -13.44
C LYS A 452 15.67 11.75 -12.33
N LEU A 453 15.20 11.21 -11.21
CA LEU A 453 14.84 12.00 -10.03
C LEU A 453 16.03 12.84 -9.56
N LYS A 454 17.21 12.24 -9.44
CA LYS A 454 18.42 12.95 -9.06
C LYS A 454 18.82 14.02 -10.08
N ASP A 455 18.82 13.67 -11.38
CA ASP A 455 19.21 14.61 -12.43
C ASP A 455 18.30 15.84 -12.48
N ILE A 456 17.00 15.67 -12.22
CA ILE A 456 16.04 16.77 -12.26
C ILE A 456 16.01 17.53 -10.93
N TYR A 457 15.91 16.83 -9.80
CA TYR A 457 15.54 17.44 -8.52
C TYR A 457 16.64 17.48 -7.47
N LEU A 458 17.75 16.75 -7.62
CA LEU A 458 18.86 16.86 -6.65
C LEU A 458 19.74 18.05 -7.03
N ILE A 459 19.74 19.08 -6.20
CA ILE A 459 20.62 20.24 -6.34
C ILE A 459 21.85 20.03 -5.48
N ASN A 460 23.03 20.19 -6.09
CA ASN A 460 24.32 20.14 -5.41
C ASN A 460 24.91 21.55 -5.41
N ASP A 461 24.92 22.21 -4.25
CA ASP A 461 25.53 23.53 -4.08
C ASP A 461 26.83 23.40 -3.27
N PRO A 462 27.95 23.99 -3.74
CA PRO A 462 29.23 23.92 -3.02
C PRO A 462 29.20 24.48 -1.60
N ILE A 463 28.27 25.38 -1.28
CA ILE A 463 28.17 26.08 0.01
C ILE A 463 27.05 25.47 0.87
N ARG A 464 25.89 25.20 0.28
CA ARG A 464 24.68 24.74 1.00
C ARG A 464 24.55 23.22 1.08
N GLY A 465 25.39 22.48 0.37
CA GLY A 465 25.33 21.03 0.29
C GLY A 465 24.25 20.55 -0.69
N GLU A 466 23.82 19.31 -0.51
CA GLU A 466 22.83 18.66 -1.38
C GLU A 466 21.41 18.78 -0.81
N TRP A 467 20.44 19.14 -1.65
CA TRP A 467 19.02 19.07 -1.29
C TRP A 467 18.13 18.74 -2.49
N TRP A 468 16.91 18.30 -2.19
CA TRP A 468 15.89 18.00 -3.19
C TRP A 468 15.03 19.23 -3.46
N ALA A 469 15.10 19.75 -4.69
CA ALA A 469 14.15 20.71 -5.24
C ALA A 469 12.74 20.12 -5.24
N ARG A 470 11.75 20.92 -4.86
CA ARG A 470 10.34 20.49 -4.87
C ARG A 470 9.61 20.97 -6.11
N ASN A 471 10.04 22.12 -6.64
CA ASN A 471 9.40 22.81 -7.74
C ASN A 471 10.45 23.14 -8.80
N ALA A 472 10.00 23.28 -10.06
CA ALA A 472 10.85 23.66 -11.17
C ALA A 472 11.52 25.02 -10.96
N THR A 473 10.89 25.91 -10.18
CA THR A 473 11.42 27.23 -9.81
C THR A 473 12.77 27.19 -9.11
N ASP A 474 13.12 26.07 -8.45
CA ASP A 474 14.38 25.91 -7.74
C ASP A 474 15.55 25.55 -8.68
N LEU A 475 15.26 25.16 -9.93
CA LEU A 475 16.24 24.55 -10.86
C LEU A 475 16.96 25.56 -11.76
N GLY A 476 16.36 26.72 -12.01
CA GLY A 476 16.86 27.74 -12.93
C GLY A 476 16.53 27.47 -14.42
N GLU A 477 16.37 28.53 -15.20
CA GLU A 477 15.80 28.50 -16.56
C GLU A 477 16.69 27.78 -17.59
N ALA A 478 18.01 27.99 -17.54
CA ALA A 478 18.95 27.32 -18.43
C ALA A 478 18.88 25.79 -18.23
N ARG A 479 18.89 25.36 -16.96
CA ARG A 479 18.75 23.95 -16.60
C ARG A 479 17.41 23.39 -17.04
N LEU A 480 16.32 24.13 -16.86
CA LEU A 480 14.98 23.70 -17.30
C LEU A 480 14.90 23.53 -18.82
N SER A 481 15.57 24.38 -19.59
CA SER A 481 15.63 24.27 -21.05
C SER A 481 16.41 23.02 -21.49
N ASP A 482 17.55 22.74 -20.86
CA ASP A 482 18.33 21.53 -21.12
C ASP A 482 17.54 20.27 -20.75
N LEU A 483 16.86 20.28 -19.60
CA LEU A 483 16.00 19.20 -19.14
C LEU A 483 14.82 18.97 -20.07
N ALA A 484 14.21 20.04 -20.61
CA ALA A 484 13.10 19.94 -21.56
C ALA A 484 13.53 19.25 -22.86
N GLN A 485 14.73 19.55 -23.36
CA GLN A 485 15.29 18.84 -24.51
C GLN A 485 15.61 17.38 -24.17
N LYS A 486 16.28 17.14 -23.04
CA LYS A 486 16.73 15.81 -22.61
C LYS A 486 15.57 14.84 -22.33
N TYR A 487 14.55 15.31 -21.63
CA TYR A 487 13.40 14.51 -21.21
C TYR A 487 12.15 14.75 -22.08
N GLN A 488 12.26 15.59 -23.10
CA GLN A 488 11.23 15.82 -24.11
C GLN A 488 9.88 16.19 -23.49
N PHE A 489 9.85 17.19 -22.60
CA PHE A 489 8.60 17.75 -22.08
C PHE A 489 8.35 19.13 -22.68
N GLU A 490 7.09 19.44 -22.97
CA GLU A 490 6.69 20.71 -23.58
C GLU A 490 6.17 21.72 -22.56
N TYR A 491 5.85 21.25 -21.35
CA TYR A 491 5.23 22.08 -20.32
C TYR A 491 5.90 21.89 -18.97
N ILE A 492 5.97 22.97 -18.20
CA ILE A 492 6.40 22.98 -16.81
C ILE A 492 5.21 23.42 -15.96
N LEU A 493 4.75 22.54 -15.06
CA LEU A 493 3.80 22.85 -14.01
C LEU A 493 4.56 23.05 -12.70
N THR A 494 4.48 24.25 -12.12
CA THR A 494 5.25 24.61 -10.93
C THR A 494 4.52 25.65 -10.08
N GLN A 495 5.08 26.01 -8.92
CA GLN A 495 4.62 27.17 -8.14
C GLN A 495 4.90 28.48 -8.88
N ARG A 496 4.00 29.45 -8.69
CA ARG A 496 4.04 30.77 -9.33
C ARG A 496 5.25 31.62 -8.93
N THR A 497 5.79 31.40 -7.73
CA THR A 497 6.87 32.22 -7.16
C THR A 497 8.09 31.34 -6.83
N PRO A 498 9.31 31.74 -7.23
CA PRO A 498 9.63 32.86 -8.13
C PRO A 498 9.13 32.62 -9.58
N PRO A 499 8.83 33.68 -10.36
CA PRO A 499 8.45 33.53 -11.76
C PRO A 499 9.63 33.05 -12.61
N LEU A 500 9.33 32.33 -13.69
CA LEU A 500 10.31 31.89 -14.68
C LEU A 500 10.11 32.67 -15.99
N ASN A 501 11.20 32.94 -16.70
CA ASN A 501 11.20 33.60 -18.01
C ASN A 501 10.87 32.63 -19.16
N PHE A 502 9.74 31.95 -19.04
CA PHE A 502 9.11 31.15 -20.09
C PHE A 502 7.72 31.72 -20.40
N GLU A 503 7.11 31.34 -21.53
CA GLU A 503 5.75 31.77 -21.88
C GLU A 503 4.73 31.15 -20.89
N PRO A 504 4.05 31.95 -20.05
CA PRO A 504 3.03 31.43 -19.15
C PRO A 504 1.74 31.17 -19.96
N VAL A 505 1.32 29.91 -20.05
CA VAL A 505 0.07 29.52 -20.72
C VAL A 505 -1.11 29.39 -19.76
N PHE A 506 -0.82 29.25 -18.46
CA PHE A 506 -1.80 29.36 -17.38
C PHE A 506 -1.19 30.12 -16.21
N CYS A 507 -1.82 31.22 -15.82
CA CYS A 507 -1.51 31.96 -14.61
C CYS A 507 -2.78 32.65 -14.12
N ARG A 508 -3.20 32.38 -12.88
CA ARG A 508 -4.37 33.04 -12.26
C ARG A 508 -3.95 33.73 -10.96
N PRO A 509 -4.54 34.89 -10.60
CA PRO A 509 -4.21 35.59 -9.36
C PRO A 509 -4.48 34.76 -8.08
N ASP A 510 -5.50 33.91 -8.12
CA ASP A 510 -6.01 33.09 -7.02
C ASP A 510 -5.51 31.63 -7.04
N ASN A 511 -4.62 31.28 -7.98
CA ASN A 511 -4.00 29.97 -8.08
C ASN A 511 -2.49 30.07 -7.90
N ASP A 512 -1.94 29.30 -6.95
CA ASP A 512 -0.51 29.31 -6.64
C ASP A 512 0.31 28.48 -7.65
N TYR A 513 -0.33 27.75 -8.57
CA TYR A 513 0.31 27.05 -9.67
C TYR A 513 0.32 27.88 -10.95
N VAL A 514 1.39 27.72 -11.72
CA VAL A 514 1.58 28.32 -13.05
C VAL A 514 2.03 27.24 -14.02
N ILE A 515 1.63 27.38 -15.29
CA ILE A 515 2.10 26.51 -16.37
C ILE A 515 2.87 27.36 -17.36
N TYR A 516 4.09 26.91 -17.65
CA TYR A 516 4.91 27.47 -18.71
C TYR A 516 5.02 26.50 -19.88
N ARG A 517 5.08 27.04 -21.10
CA ARG A 517 5.46 26.28 -22.30
C ARG A 517 6.96 26.41 -22.52
N VAL A 518 7.61 25.30 -22.87
CA VAL A 518 9.04 25.24 -23.18
C VAL A 518 9.23 24.97 -24.67
N GLY A 519 10.02 25.82 -25.34
CA GLY A 519 10.31 25.73 -26.78
C GLY A 519 9.50 26.70 -27.65
N PRO A 520 9.90 26.90 -28.93
CA PRO A 520 9.19 27.80 -29.84
C PRO A 520 7.79 27.27 -30.14
N THR A 521 6.81 28.17 -30.23
CA THR A 521 5.46 27.88 -30.71
C THR A 521 5.55 27.07 -32.01
N LYS A 522 5.00 25.84 -32.03
CA LYS A 522 4.64 25.23 -33.30
C LYS A 522 3.58 26.15 -33.91
N THR A 523 3.99 27.04 -34.79
CA THR A 523 3.07 27.69 -35.74
C THR A 523 2.44 26.57 -36.55
N GLU A 524 1.14 26.39 -36.38
CA GLU A 524 0.30 25.52 -37.21
C GLU A 524 0.33 25.92 -38.68
#